data_AF-A0A7L2SJ89-F1
#
_entry.id   AF-A0A7L2SJ89-F1
#
_cell.length_a   1.000
_cell.length_b   1.000
_cell.length_c   1.000
_cell.angle_alpha   90.00
_cell.angle_beta   90.00
_cell.angle_gamma   90.00
#
_symmetry.space_group_name_H-M   'P 1'
#
loop_
_entity.id
_entity.type
_entity.pdbx_description
1 polymer ?
#
loop_
_entity_poly.entity_id
_entity_poly.type
_entity_poly.pdbx_seq_one_letter_code
_entity_poly.pdbx_strand_id
1 'polypeptide(L)'
;LPQVFGLQLVEIDRKRHTYILVNNLPRAEGEYLCRDKEKEKMGLLLVILSFIFMKGNSVKDGALWEFLNLLRVYPGKQHRVFGDVRKLVMEEFTRQKYLEITSIPLTDPPEFKYQWGPRAENETSKKDVLNFVAKIQGKDPTFWASQYSEAEAAP
;
A
#
# COMPACT_ATOMS: atom_id res chain seq x y z
N LEU A 1 -19.12 19.26 5.89
CA LEU A 1 -17.73 19.01 5.44
C LEU A 1 -17.59 19.08 3.91
N PRO A 2 -18.34 18.32 3.08
CA PRO A 2 -18.12 18.31 1.64
C PRO A 2 -18.51 19.62 0.95
N GLN A 3 -19.66 20.20 1.33
CA GLN A 3 -20.21 21.41 0.68
C GLN A 3 -19.49 22.71 1.06
N VAL A 4 -18.69 22.72 2.13
CA VAL A 4 -18.02 23.95 2.65
C VAL A 4 -16.51 23.88 2.48
N PHE A 5 -15.90 22.70 2.67
CA PHE A 5 -14.45 22.53 2.65
C PHE A 5 -13.96 21.62 1.50
N GLY A 6 -14.86 21.02 0.71
CA GLY A 6 -14.48 20.05 -0.33
C GLY A 6 -13.81 18.78 0.18
N LEU A 7 -13.91 18.51 1.49
CA LEU A 7 -13.37 17.30 2.13
C LEU A 7 -14.48 16.28 2.37
N GLN A 8 -14.22 15.03 2.01
CA GLN A 8 -15.11 13.88 2.25
C GLN A 8 -14.57 13.05 3.40
N LEU A 9 -15.43 12.73 4.36
CA LEU A 9 -15.12 11.77 5.43
C LEU A 9 -15.50 10.37 4.96
N VAL A 10 -14.55 9.43 4.96
CA VAL A 10 -14.75 8.04 4.55
C VAL A 10 -14.43 7.12 5.71
N GLU A 11 -15.37 6.25 6.08
CA GLU A 11 -15.13 5.20 7.08
C GLU A 11 -14.38 4.04 6.44
N ILE A 12 -13.20 3.71 6.97
CA ILE A 12 -12.35 2.62 6.44
C ILE A 12 -12.32 1.39 7.37
N ASP A 13 -12.75 1.54 8.62
CA ASP A 13 -12.93 0.42 9.54
C ASP A 13 -14.15 0.68 10.42
N ARG A 14 -15.24 -0.05 10.16
CA ARG A 14 -16.48 0.04 10.93
C ARG A 14 -16.35 -0.51 12.35
N LYS A 15 -15.49 -1.50 12.58
CA LYS A 15 -15.31 -2.12 13.89
C LYS A 15 -14.58 -1.21 14.85
N ARG A 16 -13.58 -0.47 14.33
CA ARG A 16 -12.77 0.48 15.10
C ARG A 16 -13.24 1.93 14.95
N HIS A 17 -14.32 2.18 14.20
CA HIS A 17 -14.80 3.51 13.83
C HIS A 17 -13.66 4.42 13.36
N THR A 18 -12.85 3.92 12.42
CA THR A 18 -11.72 4.66 11.85
C THR A 18 -12.14 5.34 10.55
N TYR A 19 -11.88 6.64 10.47
CA TYR A 19 -12.25 7.48 9.33
C TYR A 19 -11.02 8.17 8.73
N ILE A 20 -11.06 8.46 7.44
CA ILE A 20 -10.09 9.30 6.72
C ILE A 20 -10.78 10.48 6.08
N LEU A 21 -10.02 11.56 5.86
CA LEU A 21 -10.46 12.70 5.07
C LEU A 21 -9.85 12.61 3.66
N VAL A 22 -10.72 12.55 2.66
CA VAL A 22 -10.35 12.59 1.24
C VAL A 22 -10.59 13.99 0.71
N ASN A 23 -9.58 14.56 0.05
CA ASN A 23 -9.68 15.88 -0.54
C ASN A 23 -10.24 15.80 -1.97
N ASN A 24 -11.45 16.34 -2.15
CA ASN A 24 -12.16 16.39 -3.42
C ASN A 24 -12.18 17.80 -4.04
N LEU A 25 -11.38 18.74 -3.52
CA LEU A 25 -11.28 20.09 -4.07
C LEU A 25 -10.67 20.06 -5.49
N PRO A 26 -11.17 20.91 -6.41
CA PRO A 26 -10.53 21.12 -7.70
C PRO A 26 -9.13 21.70 -7.52
N ARG A 27 -8.21 21.33 -8.41
CA ARG A 27 -6.77 21.63 -8.27
C ARG A 27 -6.48 23.13 -8.33
N ALA A 28 -5.59 23.60 -7.46
CA ALA A 28 -4.97 24.92 -7.59
C ALA A 28 -3.74 24.86 -8.52
N GLU A 29 -3.41 25.99 -9.15
CA GLU A 29 -2.18 26.12 -9.96
C GLU A 29 -0.94 25.88 -9.09
N GLY A 30 -0.11 24.89 -9.45
CA GLY A 30 1.07 24.45 -8.68
C GLY A 30 0.93 23.11 -7.95
N GLU A 31 -0.29 22.63 -7.71
CA GLU A 31 -0.51 21.30 -7.07
C GLU A 31 -0.21 20.11 -8.00
N TYR A 32 -0.07 20.36 -9.30
CA TYR A 32 0.18 19.32 -10.31
C TYR A 32 1.46 18.53 -10.02
N LEU A 33 2.58 19.19 -9.72
CA LEU A 33 3.85 18.54 -9.40
C LEU A 33 3.81 17.76 -8.08
N CYS A 34 3.07 18.26 -7.08
CA CYS A 34 2.92 17.59 -5.79
C CYS A 34 2.10 16.30 -5.96
N ARG A 35 1.00 16.38 -6.73
CA ARG A 35 0.12 15.24 -7.00
C ARG A 35 0.75 14.21 -7.93
N ASP A 36 1.64 14.61 -8.84
CA ASP A 36 2.37 13.64 -9.67
C ASP A 36 3.35 12.82 -8.82
N LYS A 37 4.01 13.43 -7.83
CA LYS A 37 4.78 12.71 -6.80
C LYS A 37 3.90 11.80 -5.94
N GLU A 38 2.69 12.23 -5.59
CA GLU A 38 1.73 11.37 -4.89
C GLU A 38 1.34 10.17 -5.73
N LYS A 39 1.06 10.35 -7.03
CA LYS A 39 0.77 9.22 -7.94
C LYS A 39 1.93 8.24 -8.02
N GLU A 40 3.16 8.73 -8.11
CA GLU A 40 4.36 7.90 -8.14
C GLU A 40 4.51 7.09 -6.84
N LYS A 41 4.28 7.72 -5.68
CA LYS A 41 4.22 7.03 -4.38
C LYS A 41 3.11 5.98 -4.33
N MET A 42 1.92 6.29 -4.87
CA MET A 42 0.81 5.34 -4.95
C MET A 42 1.16 4.14 -5.86
N GLY A 43 1.94 4.36 -6.92
CA GLY A 43 2.48 3.28 -7.74
C GLY A 43 3.39 2.35 -6.94
N LEU A 44 4.32 2.91 -6.15
CA LEU A 44 5.16 2.11 -5.25
C LEU A 44 4.33 1.37 -4.20
N LEU A 45 3.30 2.02 -3.64
CA LEU A 45 2.38 1.39 -2.70
C LEU A 45 1.69 0.18 -3.33
N LEU A 46 1.16 0.30 -4.55
CA LEU A 46 0.51 -0.81 -5.25
C LEU A 46 1.48 -1.99 -5.45
N VAL A 47 2.74 -1.72 -5.77
CA VAL A 47 3.79 -2.74 -5.89
C VAL A 47 4.06 -3.45 -4.56
N ILE A 48 4.10 -2.70 -3.44
CA ILE A 48 4.26 -3.27 -2.10
C ILE A 48 3.03 -4.12 -1.72
N LEU A 49 1.82 -3.60 -1.91
CA LEU A 49 0.57 -4.33 -1.65
C LEU A 49 0.49 -5.62 -2.47
N SER A 50 0.91 -5.56 -3.75
CA SER A 50 1.05 -6.73 -4.62
C SER A 50 2.00 -7.75 -4.03
N PHE A 51 3.20 -7.35 -3.64
CA PHE A 51 4.18 -8.27 -3.05
C PHE A 51 3.66 -8.93 -1.77
N ILE A 52 3.00 -8.17 -0.89
CA ILE A 52 2.39 -8.70 0.34
C ILE A 52 1.33 -9.75 0.03
N PHE A 53 0.42 -9.45 -0.90
CA PHE A 53 -0.62 -10.39 -1.30
C PHE A 53 -0.04 -11.67 -1.92
N MET A 54 0.93 -11.52 -2.83
CA MET A 54 1.62 -12.64 -3.47
C MET A 54 2.42 -13.51 -2.49
N LYS A 55 2.73 -13.01 -1.30
CA LYS A 55 3.39 -13.74 -0.20
C LYS A 55 2.43 -14.31 0.85
N GLY A 56 1.12 -14.25 0.62
CA GLY A 56 0.11 -14.77 1.55
C GLY A 56 -0.34 -13.76 2.59
N ASN A 57 -0.52 -12.49 2.19
CA ASN A 57 -1.07 -11.38 2.98
C ASN A 57 -0.20 -10.85 4.13
N SER A 58 0.98 -11.42 4.36
CA SER A 58 1.92 -10.91 5.35
C SER A 58 3.36 -11.18 4.94
N VAL A 59 4.24 -10.20 5.15
CA VAL A 59 5.69 -10.33 4.88
C VAL A 59 6.50 -9.83 6.06
N LYS A 60 7.62 -10.48 6.34
CA LYS A 60 8.61 -9.98 7.31
C LYS A 60 9.35 -8.76 6.75
N ASP A 61 9.83 -7.92 7.65
CA ASP A 61 10.61 -6.71 7.36
C ASP A 61 11.76 -6.98 6.36
N GLY A 62 12.62 -7.96 6.65
CA GLY A 62 13.74 -8.31 5.75
C GLY A 62 13.29 -8.65 4.33
N ALA A 63 12.25 -9.46 4.17
CA ALA A 63 11.75 -9.86 2.85
C ALA A 63 11.19 -8.68 2.04
N LEU A 64 10.54 -7.72 2.70
CA LEU A 64 10.05 -6.51 2.05
C LEU A 64 11.21 -5.62 1.57
N TRP A 65 12.20 -5.39 2.42
CA TRP A 65 13.35 -4.54 2.06
C TRP A 65 14.25 -5.18 1.01
N GLU A 66 14.43 -6.50 1.04
CA GLU A 66 15.12 -7.24 -0.02
C GLU A 66 14.39 -7.10 -1.36
N PHE A 67 13.07 -7.22 -1.37
CA PHE A 67 12.26 -7.01 -2.56
C PHE A 67 12.39 -5.59 -3.11
N LEU A 68 12.31 -4.56 -2.26
CA LEU A 68 12.52 -3.17 -2.67
C LEU A 68 13.94 -2.92 -3.21
N ASN A 69 14.94 -3.58 -2.62
CA ASN A 69 16.33 -3.54 -3.09
C ASN A 69 16.46 -4.13 -4.51
N LEU A 70 15.76 -5.21 -4.84
CA LEU A 70 15.72 -5.78 -6.19
C LEU A 70 15.09 -4.79 -7.21
N LEU A 71 14.16 -3.95 -6.77
CA LEU A 71 13.58 -2.87 -7.56
C LEU A 71 14.45 -1.61 -7.63
N ARG A 72 15.69 -1.66 -7.09
CA ARG A 72 16.62 -0.53 -6.96
C ARG A 72 16.08 0.61 -6.08
N VAL A 73 15.17 0.30 -5.17
CA VAL A 73 14.60 1.21 -4.19
C VAL A 73 15.23 0.90 -2.82
N TYR A 74 16.26 1.66 -2.45
CA TYR A 74 17.09 1.35 -1.29
C TYR A 74 16.60 2.05 -0.02
N PRO A 75 16.43 1.33 1.11
CA PRO A 75 16.16 1.96 2.40
C PRO A 75 17.35 2.82 2.85
N GLY A 76 17.07 3.96 3.49
CA GLY A 76 18.09 4.86 4.07
C GLY A 76 18.85 5.73 3.08
N LYS A 77 18.55 5.66 1.77
CA LYS A 77 19.06 6.59 0.76
C LYS A 77 17.93 7.46 0.24
N GLN A 78 18.22 8.74 -0.02
CA GLN A 78 17.28 9.63 -0.71
C GLN A 78 17.06 9.14 -2.15
N HIS A 79 15.84 8.68 -2.44
CA HIS A 79 15.40 8.36 -3.78
C HIS A 79 14.87 9.63 -4.46
N ARG A 80 15.23 9.87 -5.73
CA ARG A 80 14.83 11.10 -6.46
C ARG A 80 13.32 11.31 -6.51
N VAL A 81 12.56 10.21 -6.59
CA VAL A 81 11.10 10.22 -6.72
C VAL A 81 10.42 10.05 -5.36
N PHE A 82 10.95 9.16 -4.51
CA PHE A 82 10.27 8.70 -3.30
C PHE A 82 10.79 9.36 -2.01
N GLY A 83 11.87 10.14 -2.09
CA GLY A 83 12.55 10.69 -0.92
C GLY A 83 13.13 9.59 -0.05
N ASP A 84 12.95 9.70 1.26
CA ASP A 84 13.31 8.64 2.20
C ASP A 84 12.27 7.51 2.14
N VAL A 85 12.64 6.42 1.48
CA VAL A 85 11.76 5.24 1.29
C VAL A 85 11.41 4.59 2.63
N ARG A 86 12.34 4.58 3.59
CA ARG A 86 12.08 3.96 4.89
C ARG A 86 10.98 4.73 5.62
N LYS A 87 11.09 6.05 5.63
CA LYS A 87 10.07 6.95 6.18
C LYS A 87 8.73 6.83 5.42
N LEU A 88 8.78 6.77 4.09
CA LEU A 88 7.58 6.62 3.26
C LEU A 88 6.80 5.34 3.61
N VAL A 89 7.49 4.21 3.68
CA VAL A 89 6.84 2.91 3.94
C VAL A 89 6.43 2.76 5.40
N MET A 90 7.33 3.07 6.34
CA MET A 90 7.08 2.83 7.77
C MET A 90 6.16 3.88 8.41
N GLU A 91 6.24 5.15 7.98
CA GLU A 91 5.47 6.22 8.59
C GLU A 91 4.31 6.68 7.70
N GLU A 92 4.57 7.05 6.45
CA GLU A 92 3.55 7.70 5.61
C GLU A 92 2.45 6.73 5.21
N PHE A 93 2.78 5.54 4.67
CA PHE A 93 1.78 4.53 4.31
C PHE A 93 1.05 3.94 5.53
N THR A 94 1.74 3.79 6.66
CA THR A 94 1.12 3.35 7.93
C THR A 94 0.18 4.40 8.49
N ARG A 95 0.58 5.69 8.50
CA ARG A 95 -0.26 6.80 8.95
C ARG A 95 -1.49 6.95 8.07
N GLN A 96 -1.34 6.75 6.77
CA GLN A 96 -2.44 6.74 5.81
C GLN A 96 -3.28 5.45 5.84
N LYS A 97 -2.96 4.49 6.72
CA LYS A 97 -3.70 3.23 6.91
C LYS A 97 -3.72 2.31 5.68
N TYR A 98 -2.75 2.45 4.78
CA TYR A 98 -2.55 1.51 3.68
C TYR A 98 -1.75 0.28 4.11
N LEU A 99 -0.85 0.42 5.07
CA LEU A 99 -0.08 -0.67 5.65
C LEU A 99 -0.36 -0.76 7.15
N GLU A 100 -0.44 -1.99 7.65
CA GLU A 100 -0.35 -2.29 9.07
C GLU A 100 1.00 -2.94 9.36
N ILE A 101 1.71 -2.41 10.35
CA ILE A 101 3.00 -2.92 10.82
C ILE A 101 2.79 -3.47 12.23
N THR A 102 3.12 -4.74 12.42
CA THR A 102 3.03 -5.39 13.73
C THR A 102 4.38 -5.99 14.11
N SER A 103 4.76 -5.85 15.38
CA SER A 103 5.95 -6.51 15.90
C SER A 103 5.72 -8.01 16.02
N ILE A 104 6.76 -8.79 15.73
CA ILE A 104 6.75 -10.24 15.93
C ILE A 104 7.20 -10.49 17.38
N PRO A 105 6.36 -11.09 18.23
CA PRO A 105 6.72 -11.36 19.62
C PRO A 105 7.98 -12.23 19.71
N LEU A 106 8.77 -12.03 20.76
CA LEU A 106 9.89 -12.91 21.13
C LEU A 106 11.01 -12.98 20.07
N THR A 107 11.25 -11.88 19.34
CA THR A 107 12.38 -11.74 18.42
C THR A 107 13.43 -10.79 19.01
N ASP A 108 14.71 -11.18 18.94
CA ASP A 108 15.86 -10.36 19.34
C ASP A 108 16.91 -10.40 18.22
N PRO A 109 17.10 -9.29 17.46
CA PRO A 109 16.45 -7.99 17.61
C PRO A 109 14.95 -8.00 17.22
N PRO A 110 14.15 -6.97 17.59
CA PRO A 110 12.74 -6.89 17.23
C PRO A 110 12.51 -6.96 15.72
N GLU A 111 11.75 -7.96 15.28
CA GLU A 111 11.29 -8.10 13.90
C GLU A 111 9.88 -7.52 13.73
N PHE A 112 9.59 -7.06 12.52
CA PHE A 112 8.27 -6.57 12.14
C PHE A 112 7.71 -7.36 10.97
N LYS A 113 6.38 -7.42 10.88
CA LYS A 113 5.66 -7.89 9.70
C LYS A 113 4.73 -6.81 9.16
N TYR A 114 4.59 -6.81 7.85
CA TYR A 114 3.78 -5.89 7.06
C TYR A 114 2.56 -6.61 6.53
N GLN A 115 1.41 -5.95 6.61
CA GLN A 115 0.12 -6.42 6.12
C GLN A 115 -0.62 -5.25 5.43
N TRP A 116 -1.65 -5.57 4.65
CA TRP A 116 -2.56 -4.55 4.14
C TRP A 116 -3.27 -3.87 5.32
N GLY A 117 -3.42 -2.55 5.23
CA GLY A 117 -4.22 -1.78 6.16
C GLY A 117 -5.63 -1.55 5.66
N PRO A 118 -6.54 -1.07 6.53
CA PRO A 118 -7.96 -0.95 6.22
C PRO A 118 -8.25 -0.01 5.03
N ARG A 119 -7.40 1.00 4.79
CA ARG A 119 -7.55 1.86 3.62
C ARG A 119 -7.22 1.14 2.32
N ALA A 120 -6.20 0.27 2.33
CA ALA A 120 -5.87 -0.53 1.15
C ALA A 120 -7.01 -1.48 0.78
N GLU A 121 -7.60 -2.15 1.77
CA GLU A 121 -8.76 -3.03 1.56
C GLU A 121 -10.00 -2.28 1.06
N ASN A 122 -10.15 -0.99 1.40
CA ASN A 122 -11.27 -0.18 0.96
C ASN A 122 -11.06 0.46 -0.43
N GLU A 123 -9.82 0.79 -0.80
CA GLU A 123 -9.51 1.46 -2.08
C GLU A 123 -9.15 0.49 -3.21
N THR A 124 -8.75 -0.74 -2.91
CA THR A 124 -8.43 -1.76 -3.93
C THR A 124 -8.79 -3.16 -3.46
N SER A 125 -8.96 -4.09 -4.41
CA SER A 125 -9.23 -5.49 -4.12
C SER A 125 -8.01 -6.38 -4.42
N LYS A 126 -7.94 -7.53 -3.73
CA LYS A 126 -6.95 -8.58 -4.04
C LYS A 126 -7.06 -9.04 -5.50
N LYS A 127 -8.26 -9.01 -6.07
CA LYS A 127 -8.53 -9.31 -7.49
C LYS A 127 -7.88 -8.29 -8.42
N ASP A 128 -8.02 -6.99 -8.15
CA ASP A 128 -7.39 -5.94 -8.95
C ASP A 128 -5.86 -6.04 -8.90
N VAL A 129 -5.32 -6.30 -7.72
CA VAL A 129 -3.89 -6.53 -7.51
C VAL A 129 -3.41 -7.78 -8.25
N LEU A 130 -4.16 -8.89 -8.21
CA LEU A 130 -3.81 -10.10 -8.94
C LEU A 130 -3.80 -9.86 -10.45
N ASN A 131 -4.81 -9.16 -10.98
CA ASN A 131 -4.89 -8.79 -12.39
C ASN A 131 -3.72 -7.89 -12.81
N PHE A 132 -3.33 -6.95 -11.95
CA PHE A 132 -2.16 -6.10 -12.17
C PHE A 132 -0.87 -6.94 -12.27
N VAL A 133 -0.65 -7.87 -11.33
CA VAL A 133 0.52 -8.76 -11.33
C VAL A 133 0.53 -9.66 -12.56
N ALA A 134 -0.62 -10.24 -12.91
CA ALA A 134 -0.81 -11.09 -14.09
C ALA A 134 -0.44 -10.35 -15.38
N LYS A 135 -0.89 -9.11 -15.53
CA LYS A 135 -0.56 -8.25 -16.67
C LYS A 135 0.94 -7.95 -16.78
N ILE A 136 1.61 -7.67 -15.67
CA ILE A 136 3.06 -7.40 -15.67
C ILE A 136 3.86 -8.65 -16.06
N GLN A 137 3.42 -9.81 -15.61
CA GLN A 137 4.11 -11.09 -15.83
C GLN A 137 3.72 -11.74 -17.17
N GLY A 138 2.75 -11.20 -17.90
CA GLY A 138 2.20 -11.82 -19.11
C GLY A 138 1.57 -13.19 -18.83
N LYS A 139 0.96 -13.36 -17.65
CA LYS A 139 0.34 -14.62 -17.20
C LYS A 139 -1.15 -14.43 -16.98
N ASP A 140 -1.86 -15.55 -16.96
CA ASP A 140 -3.25 -15.56 -16.52
C ASP A 140 -3.32 -15.49 -14.97
N PRO A 141 -4.26 -14.75 -14.37
CA PRO A 141 -4.47 -14.71 -12.92
C PRO A 141 -4.60 -16.10 -12.27
N THR A 142 -5.18 -17.07 -12.99
CA THR A 142 -5.35 -18.45 -12.52
C THR A 142 -4.04 -19.22 -12.38
N PHE A 143 -2.92 -18.71 -12.95
CA PHE A 143 -1.58 -19.27 -12.76
C PHE A 143 -1.22 -19.38 -11.27
N TRP A 144 -1.69 -18.44 -10.45
CA TRP A 144 -1.53 -18.47 -9.00
C TRP A 144 -2.80 -18.96 -8.33
N ALA A 145 -3.07 -20.26 -8.40
CA ALA A 145 -4.33 -20.85 -7.94
C ALA A 145 -4.73 -20.46 -6.50
N SER A 146 -3.77 -20.43 -5.57
CA SER A 146 -4.02 -20.01 -4.17
C SER A 146 -4.47 -18.56 -4.10
N GLN A 147 -3.76 -17.66 -4.77
CA GLN A 147 -4.06 -16.23 -4.79
C GLN A 147 -5.37 -15.96 -5.53
N TYR A 148 -5.62 -16.65 -6.64
CA TYR A 148 -6.86 -16.55 -7.39
C TYR A 148 -8.07 -16.95 -6.55
N SER A 149 -8.00 -18.12 -5.89
CA SER A 149 -9.07 -18.57 -5.00
C SER A 149 -9.31 -17.59 -3.86
N GLU A 150 -8.26 -17.01 -3.28
CA GLU A 150 -8.40 -16.04 -2.21
C GLU A 150 -8.98 -14.71 -2.70
N ALA A 151 -8.56 -14.25 -3.88
CA ALA A 151 -9.05 -13.02 -4.50
C ALA A 151 -10.54 -13.10 -4.88
N GLU A 152 -11.03 -14.28 -5.26
CA GLU A 152 -12.46 -14.52 -5.51
C GLU A 152 -13.28 -14.70 -4.22
N ALA A 153 -12.66 -15.16 -3.13
CA ALA A 153 -13.31 -15.33 -1.83
C ALA A 153 -13.43 -14.03 -1.02
N ALA A 154 -12.67 -12.99 -1.37
CA ALA A 154 -12.73 -11.69 -0.73
C ALA A 154 -13.98 -10.92 -1.25
N PRO A 155 -14.95 -10.58 -0.37
CA PRO A 155 -16.13 -9.79 -0.75
C PRO A 155 -15.81 -8.32 -0.99
#